data_AF-A0A6I0EIC5-F1
#
_entry.id   AF-A0A6I0EIC5-F1
#
_cell.length_a   1.000
_cell.length_b   1.000
_cell.length_c   1.000
_cell.angle_alpha   90.00
_cell.angle_beta   90.00
_cell.angle_gamma   90.00
#
_symmetry.space_group_name_H-M   'P 1'
#
loop_
_entity.id
_entity.type
_entity.pdbx_description
1 polymer ?
#
loop_
_entity_poly.entity_id
_entity_poly.type
_entity_poly.pdbx_seq_one_letter_code
_entity_poly.pdbx_strand_id
1 'polypeptide(L)'
;TRSARVAREALDAGADVINDVSALGDDPEMAQVAAESGAYVILMHRRGTPADMQRDGGPFYADVVGEVLSFLVERAAWAEAKGVARERIFVDPGLGFGKRHEHNLQLMAALPRFAATGLPVVVGASRKRFIGTVTREAEPAARLFGSLSCAALAAWSGAALIRAHDVGPTVQVVRMIRAIGEAVR
;
A
#
# COMPACT_ATOMS: atom_id res chain seq x y z
N THR A 1 -10.37 7.11 1.89
CA THR A 1 -11.74 6.73 2.32
C THR A 1 -12.26 5.63 1.41
N ARG A 2 -13.34 4.93 1.79
CA ARG A 2 -14.04 3.93 0.95
C ARG A 2 -15.43 4.40 0.49
N SER A 3 -15.84 5.61 0.86
CA SER A 3 -17.15 6.19 0.52
C SER A 3 -16.96 7.28 -0.52
N ALA A 4 -17.67 7.17 -1.65
CA ALA A 4 -17.63 8.10 -2.75
C ALA A 4 -18.06 9.51 -2.31
N ARG A 5 -19.10 9.60 -1.45
CA ARG A 5 -19.54 10.88 -0.86
C ARG A 5 -18.41 11.57 -0.10
N VAL A 6 -17.72 10.84 0.79
CA VAL A 6 -16.59 11.40 1.56
C VAL A 6 -15.42 11.77 0.64
N ALA A 7 -15.17 10.97 -0.40
CA ALA A 7 -14.14 11.31 -1.38
C ALA A 7 -14.48 12.62 -2.09
N ARG A 8 -15.71 12.78 -2.61
CA ARG A 8 -16.16 13.99 -3.30
C ARG A 8 -16.02 15.23 -2.39
N GLU A 9 -16.55 15.16 -1.18
CA GLU A 9 -16.44 16.26 -0.21
C GLU A 9 -14.98 16.62 0.14
N ALA A 10 -14.10 15.62 0.25
CA ALA A 10 -12.68 15.86 0.52
C ALA A 10 -11.96 16.49 -0.69
N LEU A 11 -12.31 16.10 -1.91
CA LEU A 11 -11.74 16.65 -3.14
C LEU A 11 -12.22 18.09 -3.36
N ASP A 12 -13.51 18.37 -3.12
CA ASP A 12 -14.07 19.73 -3.15
C ASP A 12 -13.39 20.65 -2.11
N ALA A 13 -12.93 20.08 -1.00
CA ALA A 13 -12.13 20.77 0.02
C ALA A 13 -10.62 20.86 -0.31
N GLY A 14 -10.17 20.37 -1.48
CA GLY A 14 -8.80 20.49 -1.96
C GLY A 14 -7.89 19.30 -1.71
N ALA A 15 -8.43 18.11 -1.43
CA ALA A 15 -7.62 16.88 -1.40
C ALA A 15 -7.16 16.48 -2.82
N ASP A 16 -5.94 15.96 -2.94
CA ASP A 16 -5.38 15.51 -4.23
C ASP A 16 -5.47 13.98 -4.44
N VAL A 17 -5.64 13.22 -3.36
CA VAL A 17 -5.46 11.76 -3.36
C VAL A 17 -6.63 11.03 -2.69
N ILE A 18 -7.23 10.10 -3.43
CA ILE A 18 -8.14 9.09 -2.90
C ILE A 18 -7.34 7.85 -2.52
N ASN A 19 -7.06 7.70 -1.22
CA ASN A 19 -6.53 6.44 -0.69
C ASN A 19 -7.68 5.50 -0.29
N ASP A 20 -8.00 4.53 -1.14
CA ASP A 20 -9.09 3.58 -0.93
C ASP A 20 -8.58 2.15 -0.68
N VAL A 21 -8.69 1.72 0.57
CA VAL A 21 -8.30 0.37 1.01
C VAL A 21 -9.13 -0.76 0.40
N SER A 22 -10.25 -0.44 -0.26
CA SER A 22 -11.08 -1.38 -1.04
C SER A 22 -10.74 -1.41 -2.52
N ALA A 23 -9.80 -0.58 -2.95
CA ALA A 23 -9.46 -0.34 -4.35
C ALA A 23 -10.68 0.03 -5.20
N LEU A 24 -11.52 0.98 -4.76
CA LEU A 24 -12.76 1.39 -5.45
C LEU A 24 -13.84 0.30 -5.51
N GLY A 25 -13.73 -0.73 -4.67
CA GLY A 25 -14.57 -1.92 -4.74
C GLY A 25 -15.81 -1.88 -3.85
N ASP A 26 -15.79 -1.09 -2.77
CA ASP A 26 -16.90 -1.08 -1.80
C ASP A 26 -18.05 -0.13 -2.17
N ASP A 27 -17.74 0.99 -2.81
CA ASP A 27 -18.71 2.00 -3.22
C ASP A 27 -18.71 2.11 -4.75
N PRO A 28 -19.82 1.77 -5.42
CA PRO A 28 -19.88 1.70 -6.88
C PRO A 28 -19.66 3.06 -7.57
N GLU A 29 -19.90 4.17 -6.87
CA GLU A 29 -19.68 5.52 -7.41
C GLU A 29 -18.22 5.98 -7.30
N MET A 30 -17.39 5.29 -6.51
CA MET A 30 -16.03 5.76 -6.21
C MET A 30 -15.15 5.86 -7.47
N ALA A 31 -15.30 4.93 -8.41
CA ALA A 31 -14.53 4.95 -9.65
C ALA A 31 -14.91 6.15 -10.54
N GLN A 32 -16.19 6.52 -10.58
CA GLN A 32 -16.65 7.71 -11.30
C GLN A 32 -16.09 8.98 -10.65
N VAL A 33 -16.17 9.09 -9.32
CA VAL A 33 -15.58 10.23 -8.58
C VAL A 33 -14.09 10.38 -8.88
N ALA A 34 -13.35 9.27 -8.87
CA ALA A 34 -11.92 9.28 -9.20
C ALA A 34 -11.65 9.74 -10.64
N ALA A 35 -12.42 9.27 -11.61
CA ALA A 35 -12.26 9.63 -13.01
C ALA A 35 -12.59 11.12 -13.27
N GLU A 36 -13.71 11.60 -12.74
CA GLU A 36 -14.20 12.97 -12.97
C GLU A 36 -13.33 14.04 -12.27
N SER A 37 -12.87 13.75 -11.05
CA SER A 37 -12.00 14.67 -10.30
C SER A 37 -10.58 14.72 -10.85
N GLY A 38 -10.16 13.68 -11.57
CA GLY A 38 -8.76 13.44 -11.89
C GLY A 38 -7.90 13.22 -10.64
N ALA A 39 -8.43 12.89 -9.46
CA ALA A 39 -7.58 12.68 -8.29
C ALA A 39 -6.57 11.54 -8.51
N TYR A 40 -5.44 11.57 -7.80
CA TYR A 40 -4.61 10.37 -7.65
C TYR A 40 -5.38 9.32 -6.87
N VAL A 41 -5.23 8.04 -7.25
CA VAL A 41 -5.90 6.93 -6.59
C VAL A 41 -4.89 5.90 -6.12
N ILE A 42 -5.01 5.48 -4.86
CA ILE A 42 -4.26 4.33 -4.33
C ILE A 42 -5.20 3.14 -4.24
N LEU A 43 -4.93 2.13 -5.07
CA LEU A 43 -5.63 0.84 -5.10
C LEU A 43 -4.90 -0.14 -4.18
N MET A 44 -5.51 -0.49 -3.05
CA MET A 44 -4.89 -1.42 -2.10
C MET A 44 -5.52 -2.81 -2.18
N HIS A 45 -4.67 -3.85 -2.13
CA HIS A 45 -5.15 -5.21 -1.97
C HIS A 45 -5.51 -5.53 -0.51
N ARG A 46 -6.70 -6.06 -0.30
CA ARG A 46 -7.14 -6.65 0.97
C ARG A 46 -7.94 -7.93 0.72
N ARG A 47 -7.92 -8.87 1.65
CA ARG A 47 -8.76 -10.09 1.62
C ARG A 47 -9.66 -10.17 2.84
N GLY A 48 -10.96 -10.34 2.63
CA GLY A 48 -11.97 -10.35 3.69
C GLY A 48 -12.39 -8.95 4.14
N THR A 49 -13.25 -8.89 5.15
CA THR A 49 -13.63 -7.66 5.85
C THR A 49 -12.81 -7.53 7.14
N PRO A 50 -12.64 -6.33 7.73
CA PRO A 50 -12.02 -6.20 9.05
C PRO A 50 -12.66 -7.10 10.13
N ALA A 51 -13.95 -7.45 9.97
CA ALA A 51 -14.70 -8.32 10.87
C ALA A 51 -14.36 -9.81 10.73
N ASP A 52 -14.04 -10.28 9.51
CA ASP A 52 -13.83 -11.71 9.24
C ASP A 52 -12.35 -12.09 8.99
N MET A 53 -11.47 -11.10 8.82
CA MET A 53 -10.03 -11.28 8.56
C MET A 53 -9.25 -12.06 9.64
N GLN A 54 -9.84 -12.29 10.82
CA GLN A 54 -9.22 -13.03 11.93
C GLN A 54 -10.06 -14.22 12.44
N ARG A 55 -11.13 -14.63 11.73
CA ARG A 55 -11.89 -15.85 12.06
C ARG A 55 -11.17 -17.11 11.57
N ASP A 56 -11.56 -18.25 12.16
CA ASP A 56 -10.85 -19.55 12.16
C ASP A 56 -10.21 -19.94 10.82
N GLY A 57 -8.93 -20.34 10.87
CA GLY A 57 -8.07 -20.66 9.73
C GLY A 57 -7.20 -19.49 9.24
N GLY A 58 -7.61 -18.25 9.51
CA GLY A 58 -6.92 -17.05 9.03
C GLY A 58 -6.91 -16.92 7.50
N PRO A 59 -6.38 -15.81 6.96
CA PRO A 59 -6.38 -15.61 5.52
C PRO A 59 -5.42 -16.59 4.84
N PHE A 60 -5.95 -17.47 4.00
CA PHE A 60 -5.18 -18.41 3.18
C PHE A 60 -4.81 -17.79 1.83
N TYR A 61 -3.59 -18.04 1.38
CA TYR A 61 -3.11 -17.79 0.01
C TYR A 61 -2.27 -18.99 -0.38
N ALA A 62 -2.38 -19.45 -1.63
CA ALA A 62 -1.49 -20.46 -2.19
C ALA A 62 -0.15 -19.82 -2.61
N ASP A 63 -0.23 -18.64 -3.22
CA ASP A 63 0.91 -17.76 -3.50
C ASP A 63 0.46 -16.31 -3.25
N VAL A 64 0.75 -15.79 -2.05
CA VAL A 64 0.34 -14.43 -1.71
C VAL A 64 0.96 -13.39 -2.64
N VAL A 65 2.19 -13.60 -3.13
CA VAL A 65 2.84 -12.62 -3.99
C VAL A 65 2.17 -12.60 -5.35
N GLY A 66 1.98 -13.76 -5.97
CA GLY A 66 1.30 -13.89 -7.25
C GLY A 66 -0.15 -13.40 -7.21
N GLU A 67 -0.92 -13.83 -6.20
CA GLU A 67 -2.33 -13.43 -6.04
C GLU A 67 -2.48 -11.92 -5.84
N VAL A 68 -1.66 -11.29 -4.97
CA VAL A 68 -1.72 -9.84 -4.74
C VAL A 68 -1.29 -9.06 -5.99
N LEU A 69 -0.22 -9.52 -6.66
CA LEU A 69 0.27 -8.87 -7.88
C LEU A 69 -0.79 -8.89 -8.99
N SER A 70 -1.39 -10.06 -9.28
CA SER A 70 -2.41 -10.22 -10.32
C SER A 70 -3.63 -9.35 -10.01
N PHE A 71 -4.12 -9.38 -8.77
CA PHE A 71 -5.22 -8.53 -8.33
C PHE A 71 -4.93 -7.04 -8.59
N LEU A 72 -3.75 -6.55 -8.21
CA LEU A 72 -3.43 -5.13 -8.34
C LEU A 72 -3.30 -4.69 -9.81
N VAL A 73 -2.70 -5.54 -10.66
CA VAL A 73 -2.60 -5.28 -12.11
C VAL A 73 -3.97 -5.27 -12.77
N GLU A 74 -4.80 -6.29 -12.51
CA GLU A 74 -6.17 -6.38 -13.01
C GLU A 74 -7.02 -5.20 -12.53
N ARG A 75 -6.82 -4.79 -11.27
CA ARG A 75 -7.59 -3.69 -10.68
C ARG A 75 -7.18 -2.33 -11.22
N ALA A 76 -5.89 -2.11 -11.49
CA ALA A 76 -5.42 -0.92 -12.17
C ALA A 76 -6.02 -0.83 -13.59
N ALA A 77 -5.95 -1.92 -14.37
CA ALA A 77 -6.54 -1.97 -15.70
C ALA A 77 -8.07 -1.72 -15.68
N TRP A 78 -8.77 -2.25 -14.67
CA TRP A 78 -10.18 -1.95 -14.48
C TRP A 78 -10.44 -0.48 -14.19
N ALA A 79 -9.63 0.17 -13.35
CA ALA A 79 -9.78 1.59 -13.03
C ALA A 79 -9.51 2.48 -14.26
N GLU A 80 -8.53 2.11 -15.08
CA GLU A 80 -8.26 2.76 -16.37
C GLU A 80 -9.46 2.65 -17.32
N ALA A 81 -10.06 1.47 -17.43
CA ALA A 81 -11.28 1.26 -18.22
C ALA A 81 -12.49 2.06 -17.69
N LYS A 82 -12.44 2.54 -16.44
CA LYS A 82 -13.44 3.44 -15.84
C LYS A 82 -13.09 4.92 -16.03
N GLY A 83 -12.00 5.25 -16.71
CA GLY A 83 -11.60 6.62 -17.04
C GLY A 83 -10.58 7.23 -16.08
N VAL A 84 -10.04 6.48 -15.11
CA VAL A 84 -8.94 6.97 -14.27
C VAL A 84 -7.64 6.92 -15.05
N ALA A 85 -6.95 8.05 -15.18
CA ALA A 85 -5.69 8.13 -15.94
C ALA A 85 -4.59 7.23 -15.34
N ARG A 86 -3.86 6.49 -16.18
CA ARG A 86 -2.86 5.48 -15.80
C ARG A 86 -1.78 6.04 -14.87
N GLU A 87 -1.33 7.24 -15.13
CA GLU A 87 -0.31 7.98 -14.37
C GLU A 87 -0.79 8.45 -13.00
N ARG A 88 -2.12 8.42 -12.77
CA ARG A 88 -2.73 8.77 -11.48
C ARG A 88 -3.04 7.55 -10.61
N ILE A 89 -2.77 6.34 -11.10
CA ILE A 89 -3.03 5.09 -10.37
C ILE A 89 -1.78 4.61 -9.67
N PHE A 90 -1.90 4.42 -8.36
CA PHE A 90 -0.91 3.82 -7.47
C PHE A 90 -1.45 2.51 -6.90
N VAL A 91 -0.55 1.59 -6.57
CA VAL A 91 -0.93 0.28 -6.01
C VAL A 91 -0.27 0.02 -4.66
N ASP A 92 -1.01 -0.56 -3.72
CA ASP A 92 -0.52 -0.92 -2.38
C ASP A 92 -0.76 -2.42 -2.12
N PRO A 93 0.30 -3.22 -1.85
CA PRO A 93 0.16 -4.63 -1.50
C PRO A 93 -0.70 -4.89 -0.25
N GLY A 94 -0.96 -3.87 0.56
CA GLY A 94 -1.90 -3.88 1.67
C GLY A 94 -1.41 -4.72 2.84
N LEU A 95 -0.18 -4.47 3.31
CA LEU A 95 0.41 -5.18 4.45
C LEU A 95 -0.55 -5.20 5.65
N GLY A 96 -0.75 -6.34 6.31
CA GLY A 96 -1.63 -6.46 7.47
C GLY A 96 -3.13 -6.47 7.17
N PHE A 97 -3.56 -6.32 5.90
CA PHE A 97 -4.96 -6.42 5.51
C PHE A 97 -5.26 -7.81 4.95
N GLY A 98 -5.79 -8.68 5.81
CA GLY A 98 -6.11 -10.08 5.47
C GLY A 98 -4.85 -10.86 5.12
N LYS A 99 -3.78 -10.71 5.90
CA LYS A 99 -2.47 -11.33 5.68
C LYS A 99 -1.84 -11.76 7.00
N ARG A 100 -1.34 -12.99 7.05
CA ARG A 100 -0.56 -13.51 8.18
C ARG A 100 0.82 -12.85 8.26
N HIS A 101 1.53 -13.09 9.36
CA HIS A 101 2.86 -12.55 9.58
C HIS A 101 3.81 -12.86 8.41
N GLU A 102 3.84 -14.11 7.98
CA GLU A 102 4.73 -14.64 6.93
C GLU A 102 4.41 -14.00 5.58
N HIS A 103 3.11 -13.82 5.29
CA HIS A 103 2.66 -13.17 4.05
C HIS A 103 3.15 -11.73 3.95
N ASN A 104 3.19 -10.99 5.07
CA ASN A 104 3.68 -9.62 5.06
C ASN A 104 5.19 -9.57 4.77
N LEU A 105 5.96 -10.53 5.30
CA LEU A 105 7.38 -10.64 4.99
C LEU A 105 7.61 -11.02 3.52
N GLN A 106 6.84 -11.98 2.99
CA GLN A 106 6.91 -12.38 1.58
C GLN A 106 6.62 -11.19 0.64
N LEU A 107 5.61 -10.37 0.94
CA LEU A 107 5.29 -9.19 0.15
C LEU A 107 6.38 -8.11 0.25
N MET A 108 6.96 -7.88 1.43
CA MET A 108 8.09 -6.95 1.59
C MET A 108 9.31 -7.41 0.78
N ALA A 109 9.63 -8.70 0.80
CA ALA A 109 10.72 -9.29 0.02
C ALA A 109 10.46 -9.21 -1.50
N ALA A 110 9.20 -9.25 -1.91
CA ALA A 110 8.80 -9.23 -3.31
C ALA A 110 8.54 -7.82 -3.88
N LEU A 111 8.79 -6.73 -3.14
CA LEU A 111 8.59 -5.35 -3.62
C LEU A 111 9.20 -5.06 -5.00
N PRO A 112 10.41 -5.56 -5.36
CA PRO A 112 10.95 -5.38 -6.71
C PRO A 112 10.03 -5.94 -7.82
N ARG A 113 9.30 -7.03 -7.56
CA ARG A 113 8.33 -7.61 -8.52
C ARG A 113 7.13 -6.69 -8.72
N PHE A 114 6.66 -6.03 -7.66
CA PHE A 114 5.59 -5.03 -7.76
C PHE A 114 6.07 -3.80 -8.54
N ALA A 115 7.26 -3.29 -8.24
CA ALA A 115 7.84 -2.16 -8.97
C ALA A 115 8.04 -2.47 -10.47
N ALA A 116 8.42 -3.71 -10.80
CA ALA A 116 8.60 -4.16 -12.18
C ALA A 116 7.31 -4.16 -13.03
N THR A 117 6.13 -4.02 -12.42
CA THR A 117 4.87 -3.85 -13.17
C THR A 117 4.74 -2.49 -13.85
N GLY A 118 5.58 -1.51 -13.49
CA GLY A 118 5.46 -0.13 -13.94
C GLY A 118 4.32 0.65 -13.28
N LEU A 119 3.60 0.06 -12.32
CA LEU A 119 2.67 0.79 -11.45
C LEU A 119 3.45 1.39 -10.26
N PRO A 120 3.27 2.67 -9.91
CA PRO A 120 3.92 3.24 -8.74
C PRO A 120 3.39 2.58 -7.45
N VAL A 121 4.32 2.01 -6.67
CA VAL A 121 3.99 1.22 -5.49
C VAL A 121 3.99 2.09 -4.23
N VAL A 122 2.94 1.95 -3.43
CA VAL A 122 2.80 2.52 -2.08
C VAL A 122 3.11 1.43 -1.06
N VAL A 123 3.92 1.75 -0.04
CA VAL A 123 4.22 0.84 1.07
C VAL A 123 3.91 1.48 2.41
N GLY A 124 2.93 0.91 3.12
CA GLY A 124 2.64 1.27 4.51
C GLY A 124 3.00 0.15 5.48
N ALA A 125 4.24 0.07 5.96
CA ALA A 125 4.64 -0.94 6.96
C ALA A 125 4.64 -0.42 8.40
N SER A 126 4.72 0.90 8.58
CA SER A 126 5.01 1.57 9.85
C SER A 126 4.14 1.07 11.02
N ARG A 127 4.81 0.64 12.10
CA ARG A 127 4.26 0.17 13.38
C ARG A 127 3.35 -1.07 13.29
N LYS A 128 3.26 -1.75 12.14
CA LYS A 128 2.37 -2.91 11.96
C LYS A 128 2.77 -4.09 12.83
N ARG A 129 1.78 -4.92 13.17
CA ARG A 129 1.91 -6.07 14.08
C ARG A 129 3.04 -7.03 13.70
N PHE A 130 3.21 -7.30 12.40
CA PHE A 130 4.25 -8.22 11.91
C PHE A 130 5.67 -7.76 12.28
N ILE A 131 5.92 -6.46 12.40
CA ILE A 131 7.19 -5.91 12.89
C ILE A 131 7.38 -6.26 14.36
N GLY A 132 6.33 -6.07 15.18
CA GLY A 132 6.36 -6.41 16.60
C GLY A 132 6.63 -7.89 16.84
N THR A 133 6.04 -8.77 16.02
CA THR A 133 6.31 -10.22 16.07
C THR A 133 7.80 -10.54 15.84
N VAL A 134 8.43 -9.94 14.84
CA VAL A 134 9.85 -10.22 14.49
C VAL A 134 10.80 -9.60 15.52
N THR A 135 10.56 -8.34 15.87
CA THR A 135 11.44 -7.56 16.75
C THR A 135 11.18 -7.84 18.23
N ARG A 136 10.16 -8.64 18.55
CA ARG A 136 9.64 -8.86 19.91
C ARG A 136 9.22 -7.58 20.62
N GLU A 137 8.77 -6.59 19.84
CA GLU A 137 8.31 -5.31 20.35
C GLU A 137 6.78 -5.25 20.39
N ALA A 138 6.24 -5.39 21.59
CA ALA A 138 4.80 -5.44 21.84
C ALA A 138 4.13 -4.09 21.56
N GLU A 139 4.79 -2.98 21.88
CA GLU A 139 4.20 -1.66 21.81
C GLU A 139 4.32 -1.07 20.40
N PRO A 140 3.22 -0.74 19.70
CA PRO A 140 3.29 -0.18 18.35
C PRO A 140 4.17 1.08 18.26
N ALA A 141 4.16 1.92 19.30
CA ALA A 141 4.97 3.14 19.34
C ALA A 141 6.48 2.88 19.44
N ALA A 142 6.90 1.73 19.99
CA ALA A 142 8.30 1.36 20.14
C ALA A 142 8.89 0.67 18.89
N ARG A 143 8.07 0.37 17.86
CA ARG A 143 8.50 -0.31 16.63
C ARG A 143 9.23 0.58 15.61
N LEU A 144 9.90 1.64 16.06
CA LEU A 144 10.55 2.62 15.18
C LEU A 144 11.58 1.95 14.26
N PHE A 145 12.57 1.25 14.83
CA PHE A 145 13.66 0.68 14.03
C PHE A 145 13.18 -0.37 13.03
N GLY A 146 12.26 -1.25 13.42
CA GLY A 146 11.65 -2.19 12.49
C GLY A 146 10.86 -1.49 11.37
N SER A 147 10.18 -0.38 11.68
CA SER A 147 9.49 0.43 10.67
C SER A 147 10.45 1.08 9.69
N LEU A 148 11.57 1.60 10.19
CA LEU A 148 12.63 2.21 9.38
C LEU A 148 13.33 1.19 8.50
N SER A 149 13.58 -0.04 8.98
CA SER A 149 14.11 -1.13 8.16
C SER A 149 13.17 -1.47 7.00
N CYS A 150 11.86 -1.52 7.24
CA CYS A 150 10.89 -1.71 6.15
C CYS A 150 10.88 -0.53 5.17
N ALA A 151 10.96 0.71 5.66
CA ALA A 151 11.02 1.90 4.82
C ALA A 151 12.29 1.93 3.95
N ALA A 152 13.45 1.57 4.52
CA ALA A 152 14.71 1.46 3.80
C ALA A 152 14.61 0.45 2.64
N LEU A 153 14.11 -0.77 2.95
CA LEU A 153 13.90 -1.80 1.94
C LEU A 153 12.92 -1.36 0.86
N ALA A 154 11.82 -0.70 1.24
CA ALA A 154 10.84 -0.21 0.28
C ALA A 154 11.44 0.84 -0.67
N ALA A 155 12.19 1.80 -0.14
CA ALA A 155 12.87 2.81 -0.94
C ALA A 155 13.91 2.17 -1.88
N TRP A 156 14.70 1.23 -1.38
CA TRP A 156 15.69 0.50 -2.19
C TRP A 156 15.04 -0.32 -3.31
N SER A 157 13.86 -0.87 -3.04
CA SER A 157 13.09 -1.70 -3.98
C SER A 157 12.27 -0.90 -5.00
N GLY A 158 12.37 0.44 -5.01
CA GLY A 158 11.67 1.30 -5.96
C GLY A 158 10.24 1.67 -5.59
N ALA A 159 9.85 1.60 -4.31
CA ALA A 159 8.55 2.14 -3.88
C ALA A 159 8.46 3.65 -4.18
N ALA A 160 7.35 4.06 -4.79
CA ALA A 160 7.09 5.45 -5.13
C ALA A 160 6.68 6.29 -3.91
N LEU A 161 5.98 5.68 -2.96
CA LEU A 161 5.49 6.35 -1.75
C LEU A 161 5.57 5.44 -0.52
N ILE A 162 6.01 6.01 0.60
CA ILE A 162 6.09 5.32 1.89
C ILE A 162 5.15 6.01 2.88
N ARG A 163 4.19 5.27 3.42
CA ARG A 163 3.27 5.76 4.46
C ARG A 163 3.82 5.45 5.85
N ALA A 164 4.15 6.49 6.61
CA ALA A 164 4.78 6.38 7.92
C ALA A 164 4.09 7.22 9.01
N HIS A 165 4.21 6.78 10.27
CA HIS A 165 3.86 7.59 11.44
C HIS A 165 5.04 8.49 11.84
N ASP A 166 6.26 7.94 11.81
CA ASP A 166 7.49 8.63 12.23
C ASP A 166 8.17 9.31 11.03
N VAL A 167 7.64 10.47 10.63
CA VAL A 167 8.00 11.17 9.38
C VAL A 167 9.49 11.56 9.34
N GLY A 168 9.99 12.29 10.35
CA GLY A 168 11.37 12.79 10.37
C GLY A 168 12.41 11.67 10.21
N PRO A 169 12.41 10.63 11.06
CA PRO A 169 13.29 9.48 10.91
C PRO A 169 13.15 8.76 9.57
N THR A 170 11.92 8.61 9.07
CA THR A 170 11.68 7.95 7.77
C THR A 170 12.28 8.74 6.61
N VAL A 171 12.15 10.07 6.61
CA VAL A 171 12.75 10.95 5.60
C VAL A 171 14.27 10.83 5.60
N GLN A 172 14.92 10.77 6.78
CA GLN A 172 16.37 10.58 6.86
C GLN A 172 16.81 9.26 6.22
N VAL A 173 16.12 8.16 6.53
CA VAL A 173 16.39 6.84 5.92
C VAL A 173 16.21 6.87 4.41
N VAL A 174 15.10 7.43 3.91
CA VAL A 174 14.83 7.51 2.46
C VAL A 174 15.90 8.35 1.75
N ARG A 175 16.32 9.48 2.33
CA ARG A 175 17.40 10.32 1.78
C ARG A 175 18.71 9.54 1.70
N MET A 176 19.08 8.81 2.75
CA MET A 176 20.30 8.01 2.76
C MET A 176 20.25 6.90 1.69
N ILE A 177 19.12 6.18 1.60
CA ILE A 177 18.94 5.12 0.60
C ILE A 177 19.04 5.66 -0.83
N ARG A 178 18.43 6.83 -1.10
CA ARG A 178 18.56 7.49 -2.41
C ARG A 178 20.00 7.87 -2.72
N ALA A 179 20.71 8.49 -1.77
CA ALA A 179 22.11 8.86 -1.94
C ALA A 179 23.01 7.64 -2.24
N ILE A 180 22.79 6.50 -1.57
CA ILE A 180 23.52 5.25 -1.87
C ILE A 180 23.19 4.76 -3.28
N GLY A 181 21.90 4.75 -3.66
CA GLY A 181 21.46 4.27 -4.97
C GLY A 181 21.90 5.15 -6.15
N GLU A 182 22.06 6.46 -5.92
CA GLU A 182 22.57 7.42 -6.90
C GLU A 182 24.09 7.31 -7.10
N ALA A 183 24.84 6.85 -6.10
CA ALA A 183 26.29 6.71 -6.20
C ALA A 183 26.78 5.62 -7.18
N VAL A 184 25.87 4.74 -7.65
CA VAL A 184 26.19 3.61 -8.53
C VAL A 184 25.48 3.72 -9.90
N ARG A 185 24.81 4.85 -10.18
CA ARG A 185 24.21 5.15 -11.49
C ARG A 185 25.10 6.09 -12.28
#